data_AF-A0A7C6FFT1-F1
#
_entry.id   AF-A0A7C6FFT1-F1
#
_cell.length_a   1.000
_cell.length_b   1.000
_cell.length_c   1.000
_cell.angle_alpha   90.00
_cell.angle_beta   90.00
_cell.angle_gamma   90.00
#
_symmetry.space_group_name_H-M   'P 1'
#
loop_
_entity.id
_entity.type
_entity.pdbx_description
1 polymer ?
#
loop_
_entity_poly.entity_id
_entity_poly.type
_entity_poly.pdbx_seq_one_letter_code
_entity_poly.pdbx_strand_id
1 'polypeptide(L)' 'LNTLMDAVVKARPTSAKGTYLRSLYLSTTMGPSIRLNPMRFLGR' A
#
# COMPACT_ATOMS: atom_id res chain seq x y z
N LEU A 1 3.26 -3.01 -10.36
CA LEU A 1 2.84 -2.95 -8.94
C LEU A 1 3.70 -1.98 -8.13
N ASN A 2 5.03 -2.00 -8.28
CA ASN A 2 5.91 -1.04 -7.60
C ASN A 2 5.55 0.42 -7.90
N THR A 3 5.35 0.76 -9.19
CA THR A 3 4.99 2.13 -9.62
C THR A 3 3.74 2.70 -8.95
N LEU A 4 2.73 1.87 -8.71
CA LEU A 4 1.47 2.26 -8.09
C LEU A 4 1.64 2.44 -6.57
N MET A 5 2.44 1.57 -5.93
CA MET A 5 2.79 1.71 -4.51
C MET A 5 3.68 2.91 -4.26
N ASP A 6 4.68 3.15 -5.11
CA ASP A 6 5.56 4.31 -5.04
C ASP A 6 4.79 5.63 -5.16
N ALA A 7 3.84 5.70 -6.10
CA ALA A 7 2.96 6.87 -6.23
C ALA A 7 2.14 7.12 -4.96
N VAL A 8 1.60 6.07 -4.34
CA VAL A 8 0.82 6.18 -3.10
C VAL A 8 1.71 6.59 -1.92
N VAL A 9 2.91 6.01 -1.79
CA VAL A 9 3.87 6.39 -0.73
C VAL A 9 4.34 7.84 -0.90
N LYS A 10 4.60 8.27 -2.13
CA LYS A 10 4.99 9.66 -2.44
C LYS A 10 3.87 10.66 -2.22
N ALA A 11 2.62 10.24 -2.37
CA ALA A 11 1.44 11.04 -2.07
C ALA A 11 1.14 11.13 -0.56
N ARG A 12 1.98 10.56 0.32
CA ARG A 12 1.82 10.67 1.77
C ARG A 12 1.93 12.14 2.22
N PRO A 13 0.87 12.71 2.83
CA PRO A 13 0.94 14.07 3.35
C PRO A 13 1.79 14.13 4.62
N THR A 14 2.58 15.20 4.78
CA THR A 14 3.51 15.40 5.91
C THR A 14 2.82 15.48 7.28
N SER A 15 1.50 15.74 7.29
CA SER A 15 0.66 15.78 8.48
C SER A 15 0.16 14.39 8.93
N ALA A 16 0.35 13.34 8.12
CA ALA A 16 -0.07 11.98 8.46
C ALA A 16 0.83 11.36 9.56
N LYS A 17 0.44 11.59 10.82
CA LYS A 17 1.04 10.98 12.01
C LYS A 17 0.60 9.53 12.13
N GLY A 18 1.56 8.61 12.29
CA GLY A 18 1.31 7.17 12.45
C GLY A 18 1.46 6.33 11.18
N THR A 19 0.87 5.13 11.17
CA THR A 19 0.92 4.20 10.04
C THR A 19 0.02 4.67 8.90
N TYR A 20 0.64 5.14 7.81
CA TYR A 20 -0.08 5.61 6.61
C TYR A 20 -0.81 4.49 5.86
N LEU A 21 -0.20 3.30 5.78
CA LEU A 21 -0.79 2.09 5.20
C LEU A 21 -1.02 1.05 6.30
N ARG A 22 -2.29 0.83 6.68
CA ARG A 22 -2.65 -0.10 7.77
C ARG A 22 -2.88 -1.53 7.28
N SER A 23 -3.50 -1.68 6.11
CA SER A 23 -3.75 -2.97 5.48
C SER A 23 -3.84 -2.81 3.97
N LEU A 24 -3.34 -3.81 3.25
CA LEU A 24 -3.34 -3.83 1.80
C LEU A 24 -3.91 -5.17 1.32
N TYR A 25 -4.81 -5.14 0.35
CA TYR A 25 -5.41 -6.33 -0.23
C TYR A 25 -5.41 -6.23 -1.75
N LEU A 26 -5.09 -7.32 -2.43
CA LEU A 26 -5.17 -7.44 -3.88
C LEU A 26 -6.32 -8.39 -4.22
N SER A 27 -7.25 -7.94 -5.05
CA SER A 27 -8.40 -8.72 -5.49
C SER A 27 -8.51 -8.67 -7.01
N THR A 28 -9.03 -9.74 -7.60
CA THR A 28 -9.56 -9.70 -8.97
C THR A 28 -11.03 -9.26 -8.93
N THR A 29 -11.59 -8.85 -10.07
CA THR A 29 -12.92 -8.21 -10.18
C THR A 29 -14.06 -8.98 -9.50
N MET A 30 -13.96 -10.31 -9.46
CA MET A 30 -14.95 -11.21 -8.83
C MET A 30 -14.26 -12.36 -8.07
N GLY A 31 -13.06 -12.11 -7.53
CA GLY A 31 -12.29 -13.14 -6.85
C GLY A 31 -12.02 -12.83 -5.38
N PRO A 32 -11.58 -13.83 -4.61
CA PRO A 32 -11.15 -13.62 -3.24
C PRO A 32 -9.93 -12.69 -3.18
N SER A 33 -9.81 -11.95 -2.08
CA SER A 33 -8.70 -11.02 -1.88
C SER A 33 -7.54 -11.68 -1.13
N ILE A 34 -6.32 -11.30 -1.50
CA ILE A 34 -5.08 -11.72 -0.84
C ILE A 34 -4.54 -10.54 -0.03
N ARG A 35 -4.32 -10.74 1.27
CA ARG A 35 -3.68 -9.73 2.12
C ARG A 35 -2.21 -9.60 1.74
N LEU A 36 -1.81 -8.38 1.39
CA LEU A 36 -0.44 -8.03 1.07
C LEU A 36 0.23 -7.33 2.27
N ASN A 37 1.52 -7.57 2.44
CA ASN A 37 2.31 -6.90 3.48
C ASN A 37 2.77 -5.52 3.00
N PRO A 38 2.27 -4.40 3.58
CA PRO A 38 2.64 -3.06 3.16
C PRO A 38 4.10 -2.71 3.51
N MET A 39 4.73 -3.40 4.47
CA MET A 39 6.11 -3.13 4.91
C MET A 39 7.16 -3.46 3.84
N ARG A 40 6.81 -4.32 2.88
CA ARG A 40 7.70 -4.71 1.77
C ARG A 40 7.91 -3.57 0.74
N PHE A 41 7.02 -2.58 0.70
CA PHE A 41 7.09 -1.45 -0.24
C PHE A 41 7.75 -0.20 0.36
N LEU A 42 8.09 -0.20 1.66
CA LEU A 42 8.73 0.94 2.34
C LEU A 42 10.26 0.82 2.42
N GLY A 43 10.85 -0.27 1.89
CA GLY A 43 12.25 -0.68 2.13
C GLY A 43 13.15 -0.73 0.88
N ARG A 44 12.84 0.01 -0.19
CA ARG A 44 13.75 0.24 -1.32
C ARG A 44 13.69 1.69 -1.76
#